data_AF-A0A1F8TZG3-F1
#
_entry.id   AF-A0A1F8TZG3-F1
#
_cell.length_a   1.000
_cell.length_b   1.000
_cell.length_c   1.000
_cell.angle_alpha   90.00
_cell.angle_beta   90.00
_cell.angle_gamma   90.00
#
_symmetry.space_group_name_H-M   'P 1'
#
loop_
_entity.id
_entity.type
_entity.pdbx_description
1 polymer ?
#
loop_
_entity_poly.entity_id
_entity_poly.type
_entity_poly.pdbx_seq_one_letter_code
_entity_poly.pdbx_strand_id
1 'polypeptide(L)'
;MGSFLQQVQKTFNKSCYKLVIISFINLYGEVAALKTRSLVLVLLAAAITVAVNAFAYTSILNGSSTMLNLVKKFNFIYATPKTYMDLAKRLQKKPNYNNFNKQMDNIISDKSGEFIEAAFEKNDEDIAKLLDSSAKYIKSMDGSGFIRHIDNGVHVEGYMATDKKLIRAKQRWYMVEDDNTVTCSMEIYLEDMKTPQLWYLHFKKVKSDWKIFMLENDI
;
A
#
# COMPACT_ATOMS: atom_id res chain seq x y z
N MET A 1 -14.45 -33.44 -3.43
CA MET A 1 -13.46 -32.35 -3.23
C MET A 1 -12.54 -32.52 -2.01
N GLY A 2 -12.84 -33.39 -1.03
CA GLY A 2 -11.99 -33.57 0.17
C GLY A 2 -10.70 -34.40 -0.01
N SER A 3 -10.58 -35.24 -1.03
CA SER A 3 -9.42 -36.13 -1.20
C SER A 3 -8.20 -35.45 -1.84
N PHE A 4 -8.39 -34.43 -2.68
CA PHE A 4 -7.31 -33.71 -3.35
C PHE A 4 -6.53 -32.81 -2.37
N LEU A 5 -7.24 -32.12 -1.47
CA LEU A 5 -6.61 -31.27 -0.45
C LEU A 5 -5.78 -32.08 0.56
N GLN A 6 -6.25 -33.26 0.98
CA GLN A 6 -5.45 -34.15 1.84
C GLN A 6 -4.18 -34.66 1.15
N GLN A 7 -4.23 -34.89 -0.17
CA GLN A 7 -3.09 -35.38 -0.94
C GLN A 7 -2.06 -34.28 -1.21
N VAL A 8 -2.50 -33.05 -1.48
CA VAL A 8 -1.63 -31.87 -1.55
C VAL A 8 -0.95 -31.62 -0.20
N GLN A 9 -1.69 -31.69 0.90
CA GLN A 9 -1.18 -31.47 2.25
C GLN A 9 -0.14 -32.52 2.66
N LYS A 10 -0.36 -33.80 2.33
CA LYS A 10 0.63 -34.88 2.57
C LYS A 10 1.91 -34.72 1.75
N THR A 11 1.78 -34.24 0.51
CA THR A 11 2.91 -34.09 -0.43
C THR A 11 3.76 -32.86 -0.08
N PHE A 12 3.12 -31.77 0.35
CA PHE A 12 3.79 -30.55 0.80
C PHE A 12 4.55 -30.77 2.12
N ASN A 13 3.96 -31.50 3.07
CA ASN A 13 4.60 -31.78 4.37
C ASN A 13 5.88 -32.62 4.21
N LYS A 14 5.89 -33.58 3.26
CA LYS A 14 7.08 -34.40 2.97
C LYS A 14 8.23 -33.59 2.35
N SER A 15 7.94 -32.59 1.51
CA SER A 15 8.94 -31.72 0.90
C SER A 15 9.50 -30.68 1.87
N CYS A 16 8.68 -30.12 2.75
CA CYS A 16 9.13 -29.17 3.77
C CYS A 16 10.05 -29.84 4.81
N TYR A 17 9.72 -31.05 5.27
CA TYR A 17 10.61 -31.80 6.17
C TYR A 17 11.94 -32.15 5.51
N LYS A 18 11.96 -32.49 4.21
CA LYS A 18 13.20 -32.75 3.47
C LYS A 18 14.07 -31.49 3.34
N LEU A 19 13.47 -30.33 3.08
CA LEU A 19 14.18 -29.05 3.02
C LEU A 19 14.77 -28.65 4.37
N VAL A 20 14.01 -28.80 5.46
CA VAL A 20 14.50 -28.51 6.81
C VAL A 20 15.66 -29.46 7.19
N ILE A 21 15.56 -30.75 6.87
CA ILE A 21 16.63 -31.72 7.18
C ILE A 21 17.90 -31.45 6.35
N ILE A 22 17.78 -31.08 5.06
CA ILE A 22 18.94 -30.73 4.23
C ILE A 22 19.62 -29.45 4.73
N SER A 23 18.85 -28.46 5.19
CA SER A 23 19.40 -27.26 5.83
C SER A 23 20.11 -27.58 7.15
N PHE A 24 19.61 -28.52 7.94
CA PHE A 24 20.27 -28.96 9.18
C PHE A 24 21.57 -29.73 8.92
N ILE A 25 21.63 -30.59 7.89
CA ILE A 25 22.85 -31.37 7.56
C ILE A 25 23.97 -30.46 7.06
N ASN A 26 23.67 -29.46 6.24
CA ASN A 26 24.67 -28.49 5.80
C ASN A 26 25.15 -27.57 6.94
N LEU A 27 24.29 -27.26 7.92
CA LEU A 27 24.70 -26.51 9.11
C LEU A 27 25.67 -27.32 9.99
N TYR A 28 25.46 -28.63 10.16
CA TYR A 28 26.30 -29.46 11.02
C TYR A 28 27.70 -29.72 10.43
N GLY A 29 27.87 -29.67 9.11
CA GLY A 29 29.16 -29.86 8.44
C GLY A 29 30.17 -28.73 8.68
N GLU A 30 29.70 -27.50 8.90
CA GLU A 30 30.57 -26.31 9.06
C GLU A 30 30.80 -25.88 10.53
N VAL A 31 30.03 -26.44 11.48
CA VAL A 31 30.06 -26.03 12.89
C VAL A 31 31.27 -26.59 13.67
N ALA A 32 32.00 -27.54 13.11
CA ALA A 32 33.19 -28.12 13.76
C ALA A 32 34.39 -27.16 13.86
N ALA A 33 34.39 -26.02 13.15
CA ALA A 33 35.50 -25.07 13.10
C ALA A 33 35.26 -23.75 13.84
N LEU A 34 34.10 -23.55 14.47
CA LEU A 34 33.71 -22.25 15.04
C LEU A 34 34.03 -22.17 16.54
N LYS A 35 34.80 -21.12 16.92
CA LYS A 35 35.09 -20.78 18.33
C LYS A 35 33.79 -20.70 19.13
N THR A 36 33.82 -21.14 20.38
CA THR A 36 32.67 -21.34 21.29
C THR A 36 31.69 -20.15 21.35
N ARG A 37 32.18 -18.90 21.23
CA ARG A 37 31.34 -17.69 21.19
C ARG A 37 30.52 -17.54 19.91
N SER A 38 31.05 -17.97 18.76
CA SER A 38 30.34 -17.91 17.48
C SER A 38 29.29 -19.02 17.38
N LEU A 39 29.58 -20.19 17.96
CA LEU A 39 28.64 -21.31 18.03
C LEU A 39 27.40 -20.97 18.87
N VAL A 40 27.57 -20.26 19.99
CA VAL A 40 26.45 -19.76 20.81
C VAL A 40 25.57 -18.78 20.02
N LEU A 41 26.16 -17.87 19.24
CA LEU A 41 25.40 -16.91 18.43
C LEU A 41 24.63 -17.59 17.28
N VAL A 42 25.23 -18.60 16.64
CA VAL A 42 24.57 -19.39 15.59
C VAL A 42 23.39 -20.18 16.17
N LEU A 43 23.56 -20.80 17.34
CA LEU A 43 22.47 -21.50 18.02
C LEU A 43 21.34 -20.54 18.45
N LEU A 44 21.69 -19.33 18.92
CA LEU A 44 20.71 -18.33 19.29
C LEU A 44 19.91 -17.83 18.07
N ALA A 45 20.59 -17.58 16.95
CA ALA A 45 19.97 -17.19 15.70
C ALA A 45 19.05 -18.28 15.14
N ALA A 46 19.48 -19.55 15.21
CA ALA A 46 18.66 -20.69 14.82
C ALA A 46 17.42 -20.82 15.71
N ALA A 47 17.56 -20.67 17.03
CA ALA A 47 16.46 -20.72 17.98
C ALA A 47 15.44 -19.59 17.73
N ILE A 48 15.90 -18.36 17.48
CA ILE A 48 15.04 -17.22 17.13
C ILE A 48 14.28 -17.51 15.83
N THR A 49 14.97 -18.03 14.81
CA THR A 49 14.35 -18.33 13.51
C THR A 49 13.27 -19.40 13.65
N VAL A 50 13.53 -20.45 14.44
CA VAL A 50 12.55 -21.50 14.74
C VAL A 50 11.37 -20.95 15.53
N ALA A 51 11.60 -20.09 16.53
CA ALA A 51 10.54 -19.46 17.32
C ALA A 51 9.66 -18.53 16.47
N VAL A 52 10.25 -17.73 15.59
CA VAL A 52 9.52 -16.85 14.66
C VAL A 52 8.68 -17.68 13.68
N ASN A 53 9.25 -18.74 13.12
CA ASN A 53 8.53 -19.61 12.20
C ASN A 53 7.41 -20.39 12.90
N ALA A 54 7.64 -20.91 14.11
CA ALA A 54 6.62 -21.58 14.90
C ALA A 54 5.47 -20.62 15.26
N PHE A 55 5.80 -19.40 15.69
CA PHE A 55 4.82 -18.36 16.01
C PHE A 55 4.00 -17.94 14.79
N ALA A 56 4.63 -17.76 13.62
CA ALA A 56 3.95 -17.48 12.37
C ALA A 56 3.01 -18.63 11.97
N TYR A 57 3.46 -19.88 12.11
CA TYR A 57 2.68 -21.06 11.74
C TYR A 57 1.45 -21.25 12.65
N THR A 58 1.61 -21.09 13.96
CA THR A 58 0.47 -21.15 14.90
C THR A 58 -0.51 -19.99 14.72
N SER A 59 -0.02 -18.83 14.28
CA SER A 59 -0.85 -17.64 14.06
C SER A 59 -1.66 -17.71 12.76
N ILE A 60 -1.09 -18.29 11.69
CA ILE A 60 -1.78 -18.55 10.42
C ILE A 60 -2.88 -19.61 10.60
N LEU A 61 -2.62 -20.64 11.40
CA LEU A 61 -3.61 -21.70 11.71
C LEU A 61 -4.75 -21.21 12.61
N ASN A 62 -4.50 -20.22 13.47
CA ASN A 62 -5.50 -19.70 14.42
C ASN A 62 -6.26 -18.46 13.94
N GLY A 63 -6.10 -18.02 12.69
CA GLY A 63 -6.88 -16.91 12.11
C GLY A 63 -6.79 -15.58 12.86
N SER A 64 -5.68 -15.34 13.58
CA SER A 64 -5.55 -14.19 14.47
C SER A 64 -5.30 -12.89 13.67
N SER A 65 -6.30 -12.03 13.61
CA SER A 65 -6.27 -10.68 13.00
C SER A 65 -5.20 -9.75 13.59
N THR A 66 -4.59 -10.14 14.72
CA THR A 66 -3.53 -9.41 15.41
C THR A 66 -2.24 -9.36 14.62
N MET A 67 -1.86 -10.43 13.88
CA MET A 67 -0.64 -10.42 13.06
C MET A 67 -0.83 -9.63 11.77
N LEU A 68 -2.03 -9.66 11.17
CA LEU A 68 -2.33 -8.83 10.00
C LEU A 68 -2.29 -7.34 10.37
N ASN A 69 -2.78 -6.97 11.56
CA ASN A 69 -2.66 -5.62 12.11
C ASN A 69 -1.23 -5.24 12.49
N LEU A 70 -0.41 -6.19 12.97
CA LEU A 70 1.02 -5.97 13.22
C LEU A 70 1.81 -5.81 11.92
N VAL A 71 1.57 -6.64 10.91
CA VAL A 71 2.20 -6.54 9.58
C VAL A 71 1.77 -5.27 8.86
N LYS A 72 0.48 -4.87 8.96
CA LYS A 72 0.02 -3.56 8.48
C LYS A 72 0.69 -2.41 9.24
N LYS A 73 0.80 -2.49 10.58
CA LYS A 73 1.51 -1.50 11.39
C LYS A 73 3.00 -1.42 11.08
N PHE A 74 3.66 -2.54 10.75
CA PHE A 74 5.07 -2.55 10.37
C PHE A 74 5.32 -2.15 8.92
N ASN A 75 4.38 -2.39 7.99
CA ASN A 75 4.46 -1.91 6.61
C ASN A 75 4.15 -0.40 6.46
N PHE A 76 3.48 0.22 7.45
CA PHE A 76 3.30 1.67 7.49
C PHE A 76 4.51 2.44 8.03
N ILE A 77 5.53 1.75 8.54
CA ILE A 77 6.73 2.37 9.10
C ILE A 77 7.81 2.38 8.00
N TYR A 78 7.82 3.48 7.24
CA TYR A 78 8.83 3.92 6.25
C TYR A 78 8.68 3.46 4.79
N ALA A 79 7.60 3.87 4.12
CA ALA A 79 7.78 4.36 2.75
C ALA A 79 8.49 5.73 2.82
N THR A 80 9.82 5.73 2.90
CA THR A 80 10.61 6.97 2.87
C THR A 80 10.44 7.71 1.53
N PRO A 81 10.70 9.03 1.46
CA PRO A 81 10.78 9.78 0.19
C PRO A 81 11.69 9.11 -0.86
N LYS A 82 12.67 8.31 -0.42
CA LYS A 82 13.56 7.52 -1.28
C LYS A 82 12.83 6.39 -2.01
N THR A 83 11.82 5.79 -1.39
CA THR A 83 10.96 4.76 -2.00
C THR A 83 10.10 5.39 -3.10
N TYR A 84 9.54 6.59 -2.87
CA TYR A 84 8.84 7.37 -3.90
C TYR A 84 9.76 7.83 -5.04
N MET A 85 11.01 8.21 -4.74
CA MET A 85 11.99 8.57 -5.77
C MET A 85 12.47 7.38 -6.62
N ASP A 86 12.64 6.19 -6.02
CA ASP A 86 13.01 4.97 -6.77
C ASP A 86 11.85 4.48 -7.64
N LEU A 87 10.62 4.62 -7.16
CA LEU A 87 9.39 4.38 -7.92
C LEU A 87 9.24 5.38 -9.08
N ALA A 88 9.45 6.68 -8.84
CA ALA A 88 9.47 7.72 -9.87
C ALA A 88 10.56 7.47 -10.94
N LYS A 89 11.73 6.95 -10.55
CA LYS A 89 12.78 6.51 -11.50
C LYS A 89 12.36 5.30 -12.34
N ARG A 90 11.63 4.35 -11.77
CA ARG A 90 11.10 3.19 -12.52
C ARG A 90 9.99 3.60 -13.49
N LEU A 91 9.18 4.60 -13.12
CA LEU A 91 8.12 5.16 -13.98
C LEU A 91 8.65 6.02 -15.15
N GLN A 92 9.88 6.56 -15.06
CA GLN A 92 10.53 7.24 -16.20
C GLN A 92 10.93 6.28 -17.33
N LYS A 93 11.06 4.98 -17.07
CA LYS A 93 11.06 3.97 -18.15
C LYS A 93 9.64 3.84 -18.66
N LYS A 94 9.29 4.65 -19.67
CA LYS A 94 7.99 4.59 -20.36
C LYS A 94 7.64 3.13 -20.64
N PRO A 95 6.62 2.56 -19.95
CA PRO A 95 6.10 1.26 -20.34
C PRO A 95 5.53 1.39 -21.76
N ASN A 96 5.55 0.29 -22.50
CA ASN A 96 5.01 0.23 -23.86
C ASN A 96 3.59 0.84 -23.86
N TYR A 97 3.40 1.91 -24.65
CA TYR A 97 2.26 2.81 -24.54
C TYR A 97 1.10 2.25 -25.38
N ASN A 98 0.35 1.32 -24.78
CA ASN A 98 -0.77 0.63 -25.43
C ASN A 98 -2.03 1.51 -25.35
N ASN A 99 -3.00 1.34 -26.26
CA ASN A 99 -4.28 2.09 -26.24
C ASN A 99 -5.04 1.99 -24.90
N PHE A 100 -4.93 0.87 -24.19
CA PHE A 100 -5.51 0.70 -22.85
C PHE A 100 -4.94 1.68 -21.83
N ASN A 101 -3.63 1.92 -21.86
CA ASN A 101 -2.95 2.84 -20.94
C ASN A 101 -3.37 4.29 -21.20
N LYS A 102 -3.61 4.65 -22.47
CA LYS A 102 -4.11 5.99 -22.83
C LYS A 102 -5.54 6.23 -22.35
N GLN A 103 -6.41 5.22 -22.46
CA GLN A 103 -7.78 5.34 -21.97
C GLN A 103 -7.83 5.47 -20.44
N MET A 104 -7.03 4.68 -19.73
CA MET A 104 -6.93 4.78 -18.27
C MET A 104 -6.37 6.13 -17.83
N ASP A 105 -5.33 6.62 -18.51
CA ASP A 105 -4.70 7.92 -18.23
C ASP A 105 -5.73 9.05 -18.30
N ASN A 106 -6.56 9.08 -19.35
CA ASN A 106 -7.64 10.05 -19.47
C ASN A 106 -8.65 9.92 -18.32
N ILE A 107 -9.13 8.70 -18.03
CA ILE A 107 -10.13 8.48 -16.97
C ILE A 107 -9.61 8.96 -15.61
N ILE A 108 -8.38 8.60 -15.26
CA ILE A 108 -7.79 8.96 -13.97
C ILE A 108 -7.50 10.45 -13.89
N SER A 109 -7.00 11.05 -14.99
CA SER A 109 -6.77 12.50 -15.07
C SER A 109 -8.08 13.28 -14.93
N ASP A 110 -9.12 12.89 -15.66
CA ASP A 110 -10.44 13.52 -15.63
C ASP A 110 -11.04 13.42 -14.23
N LYS A 111 -11.06 12.21 -13.64
CA LYS A 111 -11.60 12.00 -12.27
C LYS A 111 -10.82 12.75 -11.20
N SER A 112 -9.49 12.83 -11.34
CA SER A 112 -8.66 13.59 -10.41
C SER A 112 -8.94 15.09 -10.52
N GLY A 113 -9.08 15.60 -11.74
CA GLY A 113 -9.44 17.00 -12.01
C GLY A 113 -10.82 17.35 -11.47
N GLU A 114 -11.85 16.57 -11.82
CA GLU A 114 -13.23 16.71 -11.34
C GLU A 114 -13.28 16.79 -9.80
N PHE A 115 -12.53 15.91 -9.12
CA PHE A 115 -12.48 15.89 -7.66
C PHE A 115 -11.84 17.15 -7.08
N ILE A 116 -10.71 17.57 -7.63
CA ILE A 116 -9.99 18.75 -7.16
C ILE A 116 -10.85 20.00 -7.35
N GLU A 117 -11.42 20.18 -8.54
CA GLU A 117 -12.32 21.31 -8.82
C GLU A 117 -13.50 21.33 -7.83
N ALA A 118 -14.20 20.21 -7.68
CA ALA A 118 -15.32 20.11 -6.74
C ALA A 118 -14.90 20.40 -5.28
N ALA A 119 -13.71 19.97 -4.87
CA ALA A 119 -13.17 20.23 -3.54
C ALA A 119 -12.89 21.72 -3.28
N PHE A 120 -12.33 22.45 -4.27
CA PHE A 120 -12.08 23.89 -4.16
C PHE A 120 -13.35 24.73 -4.31
N GLU A 121 -14.32 24.25 -5.09
CA GLU A 121 -15.65 24.87 -5.22
C GLU A 121 -16.57 24.57 -4.04
N LYS A 122 -16.17 23.65 -3.15
CA LYS A 122 -16.94 23.21 -1.98
C LYS A 122 -18.31 22.62 -2.37
N ASN A 123 -18.32 21.89 -3.48
CA ASN A 123 -19.50 21.25 -4.02
C ASN A 123 -19.63 19.82 -3.46
N ASP A 124 -20.30 19.70 -2.32
CA ASP A 124 -20.44 18.44 -1.59
C ASP A 124 -21.13 17.34 -2.41
N GLU A 125 -22.04 17.71 -3.32
CA GLU A 125 -22.75 16.74 -4.17
C GLU A 125 -21.81 16.09 -5.20
N ASP A 126 -20.97 16.88 -5.85
CA ASP A 126 -20.02 16.35 -6.84
C ASP A 126 -18.87 15.61 -6.18
N ILE A 127 -18.41 16.08 -5.01
CA ILE A 127 -17.46 15.32 -4.19
C ILE A 127 -18.06 13.96 -3.80
N ALA A 128 -19.30 13.92 -3.31
CA ALA A 128 -19.94 12.66 -2.91
C ALA A 128 -20.11 11.68 -4.09
N LYS A 129 -20.33 12.19 -5.31
CA LYS A 129 -20.38 11.35 -6.52
C LYS A 129 -19.02 10.74 -6.86
N LEU A 130 -17.90 11.36 -6.51
CA LEU A 130 -16.55 10.89 -6.84
C LEU A 130 -15.96 9.97 -5.75
N LEU A 131 -16.47 10.04 -4.53
CA LEU A 131 -16.03 9.23 -3.42
C LEU A 131 -16.65 7.82 -3.43
N ASP A 132 -15.87 6.87 -2.90
CA ASP A 132 -16.38 5.57 -2.50
C ASP A 132 -17.16 5.67 -1.19
N SER A 133 -18.11 4.76 -0.96
CA SER A 133 -18.90 4.69 0.27
C SER A 133 -18.09 4.54 1.57
N SER A 134 -16.84 4.05 1.50
CA SER A 134 -15.92 3.93 2.65
C SER A 134 -15.14 5.22 2.93
N ALA A 135 -15.25 6.23 2.07
CA ALA A 135 -14.61 7.53 2.23
C ALA A 135 -15.64 8.60 2.58
N LYS A 136 -15.22 9.57 3.39
CA LYS A 136 -16.04 10.73 3.74
C LYS A 136 -15.24 12.00 3.54
N TYR A 137 -15.82 12.93 2.80
CA TYR A 137 -15.35 14.31 2.80
C TYR A 137 -15.83 15.00 4.07
N ILE A 138 -14.92 15.72 4.73
CA ILE A 138 -15.23 16.48 5.94
C ILE A 138 -14.65 17.88 5.75
N LYS A 139 -15.50 18.88 5.96
CA LYS A 139 -15.14 20.28 5.89
C LYS A 139 -14.78 20.80 7.27
N SER A 140 -13.61 21.43 7.38
CA SER A 140 -13.14 22.10 8.58
C SER A 140 -13.76 23.49 8.72
N MET A 141 -13.76 24.03 9.94
CA MET A 141 -14.29 25.37 10.21
C MET A 141 -13.49 26.48 9.52
N ASP A 142 -12.20 26.27 9.30
CA ASP A 142 -11.31 27.21 8.60
C ASP A 142 -11.51 27.21 7.07
N GLY A 143 -12.37 26.33 6.54
CA GLY A 143 -12.63 26.18 5.12
C GLY A 143 -11.74 25.16 4.41
N SER A 144 -10.76 24.57 5.11
CA SER A 144 -10.01 23.41 4.64
C SER A 144 -10.90 22.16 4.62
N GLY A 145 -10.42 21.09 4.02
CA GLY A 145 -11.15 19.83 3.92
C GLY A 145 -10.24 18.64 4.17
N PHE A 146 -10.85 17.49 4.42
CA PHE A 146 -10.14 16.23 4.46
C PHE A 146 -10.99 15.07 3.96
N ILE A 147 -10.35 14.10 3.32
CA ILE A 147 -10.96 12.79 3.09
C ILE A 147 -10.56 11.89 4.24
N ARG A 148 -11.56 11.35 4.92
CA ARG A 148 -11.40 10.30 5.91
C ARG A 148 -11.78 8.95 5.32
N HIS A 149 -10.86 8.01 5.38
CA HIS A 149 -11.11 6.61 5.05
C HIS A 149 -11.00 5.76 6.31
N ILE A 150 -12.01 4.93 6.57
CA ILE A 150 -11.99 3.94 7.65
C ILE A 150 -12.46 2.61 7.08
N ASP A 151 -11.54 1.66 6.93
CA ASP A 151 -11.87 0.30 6.51
C ASP A 151 -10.87 -0.71 7.09
N ASN A 152 -11.36 -1.91 7.45
CA ASN A 152 -10.53 -3.04 7.87
C ASN A 152 -9.43 -2.71 8.92
N GLY A 153 -9.76 -1.85 9.88
CA GLY A 153 -8.85 -1.39 10.95
C GLY A 153 -7.81 -0.36 10.53
N VAL A 154 -7.89 0.15 9.30
CA VAL A 154 -7.05 1.22 8.75
C VAL A 154 -7.83 2.53 8.81
N HIS A 155 -7.19 3.58 9.31
CA HIS A 155 -7.73 4.95 9.36
C HIS A 155 -6.70 5.86 8.71
N VAL A 156 -7.10 6.49 7.61
CA VAL A 156 -6.29 7.48 6.89
C VAL A 156 -7.08 8.77 6.75
N GLU A 157 -6.40 9.89 6.96
CA GLU A 157 -6.95 11.24 6.76
C GLU A 157 -6.02 12.01 5.84
N GLY A 158 -6.52 12.34 4.65
CA GLY A 158 -5.84 13.21 3.70
C GLY A 158 -6.31 14.63 3.86
N TYR A 159 -5.43 15.52 4.28
CA TYR A 159 -5.68 16.95 4.41
C TYR A 159 -5.71 17.65 3.03
N MET A 160 -6.57 18.63 2.88
CA MET A 160 -6.68 19.45 1.69
C MET A 160 -6.80 20.91 2.08
N ALA A 161 -5.86 21.74 1.64
CA ALA A 161 -5.86 23.19 1.86
C ALA A 161 -6.87 23.92 0.95
N THR A 162 -8.14 23.49 0.98
CA THR A 162 -9.27 24.09 0.22
C THR A 162 -9.76 25.42 0.81
N ASP A 163 -9.15 25.87 1.91
CA ASP A 163 -9.26 27.22 2.43
C ASP A 163 -8.57 28.25 1.53
N LYS A 164 -7.59 27.79 0.72
CA LYS A 164 -6.84 28.62 -0.24
C LYS A 164 -7.45 28.58 -1.63
N LYS A 165 -7.06 29.55 -2.46
CA LYS A 165 -7.44 29.58 -3.88
C LYS A 165 -6.59 28.63 -4.71
N LEU A 166 -7.25 27.77 -5.49
CA LEU A 166 -6.60 26.95 -6.52
C LEU A 166 -6.15 27.83 -7.69
N ILE A 167 -4.87 27.74 -8.06
CA ILE A 167 -4.34 28.34 -9.29
C ILE A 167 -4.45 27.33 -10.44
N ARG A 168 -4.00 26.10 -10.20
CA ARG A 168 -4.09 24.99 -11.15
C ARG A 168 -3.80 23.66 -10.45
N ALA A 169 -4.25 22.57 -11.06
CA ALA A 169 -3.85 21.22 -10.70
C ALA A 169 -3.23 20.51 -11.91
N LYS A 170 -2.31 19.57 -11.64
CA LYS A 170 -1.65 18.80 -12.71
C LYS A 170 -1.35 17.38 -12.25
N GLN A 171 -1.75 16.39 -13.06
CA GLN A 171 -1.33 15.01 -12.87
C GLN A 171 0.17 14.84 -13.20
N ARG A 172 0.91 14.18 -12.30
CA ARG A 172 2.32 13.82 -12.51
C ARG A 172 2.45 12.42 -13.10
N TRP A 173 1.77 11.47 -12.48
CA TRP A 173 1.79 10.06 -12.82
C TRP A 173 0.61 9.36 -12.16
N TYR A 174 0.27 8.19 -12.67
CA TYR A 174 -0.55 7.21 -11.97
C TYR A 174 0.13 5.84 -12.06
N MET A 175 -0.24 4.93 -11.17
CA MET A 175 0.11 3.52 -11.28
C MET A 175 -1.05 2.64 -10.85
N VAL A 176 -1.13 1.46 -11.45
CA VAL A 176 -2.03 0.40 -11.01
C VAL A 176 -1.28 -0.44 -9.99
N GLU A 177 -1.85 -0.60 -8.81
CA GLU A 177 -1.31 -1.42 -7.72
C GLU A 177 -1.66 -2.90 -7.91
N ASP A 178 -0.99 -3.80 -7.17
CA ASP A 178 -1.21 -5.25 -7.26
C ASP A 178 -2.64 -5.68 -6.90
N ASP A 179 -3.35 -4.88 -6.11
CA ASP A 179 -4.75 -5.12 -5.72
C ASP A 179 -5.77 -4.53 -6.72
N ASN A 180 -5.31 -4.04 -7.87
CA ASN A 180 -6.08 -3.35 -8.91
C ASN A 180 -6.65 -1.99 -8.49
N THR A 181 -6.18 -1.42 -7.38
CA THR A 181 -6.37 0.01 -7.11
C THR A 181 -5.44 0.84 -7.98
N VAL A 182 -5.72 2.13 -8.09
CA VAL A 182 -4.87 3.08 -8.81
C VAL A 182 -4.45 4.18 -7.87
N THR A 183 -3.15 4.44 -7.79
CA THR A 183 -2.60 5.60 -7.09
C THR A 183 -2.25 6.66 -8.12
N CYS A 184 -2.76 7.88 -7.95
CA CYS A 184 -2.50 9.03 -8.82
C CYS A 184 -1.82 10.15 -8.03
N SER A 185 -0.73 10.70 -8.55
CA SER A 185 -0.05 11.85 -7.95
C SER A 185 -0.43 13.15 -8.66
N MET A 186 -0.90 14.12 -7.88
CA MET A 186 -1.35 15.42 -8.33
C MET A 186 -0.49 16.54 -7.71
N GLU A 187 -0.05 17.49 -8.53
CA GLU A 187 0.50 18.77 -8.09
C GLU A 187 -0.64 19.77 -7.96
N ILE A 188 -0.81 20.30 -6.75
CA ILE A 188 -1.83 21.31 -6.44
C ILE A 188 -1.14 22.65 -6.19
N TYR A 189 -1.34 23.59 -7.11
CA TYR A 189 -0.77 24.92 -7.03
C TYR A 189 -1.76 25.87 -6.38
N LEU A 190 -1.39 26.40 -5.22
CA LEU A 190 -2.22 27.28 -4.41
C LEU A 190 -1.66 28.70 -4.41
N GLU A 191 -2.56 29.67 -4.25
CA GLU A 191 -2.18 31.07 -4.02
C GLU A 191 -1.29 31.18 -2.77
N ASP A 192 -0.28 32.06 -2.86
CA ASP A 192 0.70 32.32 -1.81
C ASP A 192 1.58 31.12 -1.38
N MET A 193 1.66 30.07 -2.20
CA MET A 193 2.57 28.94 -1.97
C MET A 193 3.67 28.85 -3.04
N LYS A 194 4.93 28.76 -2.60
CA LYS A 194 6.10 28.65 -3.50
C LYS A 194 6.22 27.27 -4.15
N THR A 195 5.75 26.23 -3.49
CA THR A 195 5.82 24.84 -3.94
C THR A 195 4.41 24.26 -4.00
N PRO A 196 4.09 23.44 -5.02
CA PRO A 196 2.81 22.76 -5.06
C PRO A 196 2.69 21.79 -3.88
N GLN A 197 1.47 21.59 -3.38
CA GLN A 197 1.19 20.44 -2.54
C GLN A 197 1.11 19.19 -3.41
N LEU A 198 1.60 18.08 -2.88
CA LEU A 198 1.45 16.77 -3.52
C LEU A 198 0.30 16.03 -2.87
N TRP A 199 -0.71 15.71 -3.67
CA TRP A 199 -1.83 14.88 -3.26
C TRP A 199 -1.72 13.54 -3.98
N TYR A 200 -1.86 12.45 -3.23
CA TYR A 200 -1.93 11.09 -3.73
C TYR A 200 -3.37 10.62 -3.61
N LEU A 201 -4.07 10.54 -4.74
CA LEU A 201 -5.45 10.06 -4.82
C LEU A 201 -5.46 8.57 -5.11
N HIS A 202 -6.14 7.81 -4.26
CA HIS A 202 -6.28 6.37 -4.44
C HIS A 202 -7.69 6.05 -4.94
N PHE A 203 -7.74 5.39 -6.08
CA PHE A 203 -8.95 4.99 -6.77
C PHE A 203 -9.14 3.49 -6.66
N LYS A 204 -10.39 3.08 -6.51
CA LYS A 204 -10.79 1.68 -6.72
C LYS A 204 -11.97 1.63 -7.65
N LYS A 205 -12.06 0.52 -8.40
CA LYS A 205 -13.16 0.31 -9.33
C LYS A 205 -14.38 -0.21 -8.58
N VAL A 206 -15.46 0.56 -8.60
CA VAL A 206 -16.76 0.19 -8.03
C VAL A 206 -17.74 0.00 -9.18
N LYS A 207 -18.12 -1.26 -9.45
CA LYS A 207 -18.87 -1.64 -10.65
C LYS A 207 -18.12 -1.22 -11.92
N SER A 208 -18.62 -0.22 -12.63
CA SER A 208 -18.04 0.30 -13.88
C SER A 208 -17.36 1.66 -13.73
N ASP A 209 -17.27 2.21 -12.51
CA ASP A 209 -16.75 3.55 -12.26
C ASP A 209 -15.56 3.54 -11.30
N TRP A 210 -14.68 4.54 -11.42
CA TRP A 210 -13.53 4.71 -10.53
C TRP A 210 -13.88 5.69 -9.44
N LYS A 211 -13.74 5.26 -8.18
CA LYS A 211 -14.08 6.05 -7.00
C LYS A 211 -12.84 6.30 -6.15
N ILE A 212 -12.71 7.52 -5.66
CA ILE A 212 -11.66 7.89 -4.71
C ILE A 212 -12.05 7.32 -3.35
N PHE A 213 -11.20 6.48 -2.78
CA PHE A 213 -11.45 5.91 -1.45
C PHE A 213 -10.46 6.43 -0.40
N MET A 214 -9.37 7.08 -0.82
CA MET A 214 -8.35 7.59 0.09
C MET A 214 -7.57 8.73 -0.58
N LEU A 215 -7.10 9.67 0.25
CA LEU A 215 -6.19 10.74 -0.12
C LEU A 215 -5.03 10.74 0.88
N GLU A 216 -3.81 10.84 0.38
CA GLU A 216 -2.62 11.06 1.19
C GLU A 216 -1.90 12.33 0.74
N ASN A 217 -1.14 12.93 1.64
CA ASN A 217 -0.32 14.11 1.36
C ASN A 217 1.16 13.79 1.60
N ASP A 218 2.02 14.33 0.76
CA ASP A 218 3.44 14.47 1.11
C ASP A 218 3.56 15.69 2.03
N ILE A 219 3.96 15.47 3.29
CA ILE A 219 4.18 16.52 4.30
C ILE A 219 5.67 16.87 4.35
#